data_AF-A0A956A6G2-F1
#
_entry.id   AF-A0A956A6G2-F1
#
_cell.length_a   1.000
_cell.length_b   1.000
_cell.length_c   1.000
_cell.angle_alpha   90.00
_cell.angle_beta   90.00
_cell.angle_gamma   90.00
#
_symmetry.space_group_name_H-M   'P 1'
#
loop_
_entity.id
_entity.type
_entity.pdbx_description
1 polymer ?
#
loop_
_entity_poly.entity_id
_entity_poly.type
_entity_poly.pdbx_seq_one_letter_code
_entity_poly.pdbx_strand_id
1 'polypeptide(L)'
;EQQASPSWLRGQPMEEQEKALSPLGSALHALTNPKEAIYDARLAAKGRHEEVMSGAQDIGNQDIILEQLAHRGAYRGIDAQTLALWGYRTAGAVEDPESGFRSVLYVPTEEALAGKTAQGKIIRAAHGGVPPTVLAFRGTANDRGISDDTNRHGIGTYQFSSNIGRVNAMLGAAGGPVVVTGHSLGGALAQLTAAYFPGSVKRVVTFQSPAIDGDAADRLKQYNAKKPEGEKVKSTHYRAEGDIVHTAGEKLTEGEVYTFHAVGVGNPLDHMQFPLARLAAARGNIIPGLKGKGGEVAGDRLVRVTKSDADKEKSAWTAKVAEWGRKAFGGIKRDGDMEPYVELWQQVEEMAKSGVYSLNRVLAVIKDSNRLTEVQRVKMRDAVIGLYGDAAKDKPKEAAKG
;
A
#
# COMPACT_ATOMS: atom_id res chain seq x y z
N GLU A 1 23.00 36.81 6.64
CA GLU A 1 23.08 37.82 5.56
C GLU A 1 21.68 38.23 5.13
N GLN A 2 21.33 39.50 5.29
CA GLN A 2 20.09 40.05 4.73
C GLN A 2 20.34 40.33 3.24
N GLN A 3 19.65 39.62 2.35
CA GLN A 3 19.74 39.86 0.91
C GLN A 3 19.11 41.23 0.60
N ALA A 4 19.92 42.15 0.09
CA ALA A 4 19.48 43.47 -0.33
C ALA A 4 18.64 43.38 -1.61
N SER A 5 17.44 43.97 -1.61
CA SER A 5 16.56 43.99 -2.77
C SER A 5 17.19 44.78 -3.95
N PRO A 6 16.98 44.36 -5.21
CA PRO A 6 17.51 45.04 -6.39
C PRO A 6 17.10 46.52 -6.46
N SER A 7 18.03 47.39 -6.87
CA SER A 7 17.87 48.85 -6.88
C SER A 7 16.70 49.36 -7.73
N TRP A 8 16.23 48.60 -8.72
CA TRP A 8 15.14 48.98 -9.61
C TRP A 8 13.73 48.79 -9.01
N LEU A 9 13.61 48.17 -7.82
CA LEU A 9 12.33 48.04 -7.09
C LEU A 9 12.10 49.16 -6.07
N ARG A 10 13.08 50.05 -5.85
CA ARG A 10 12.95 51.16 -4.88
C ARG A 10 11.99 52.23 -5.40
N GLY A 11 10.75 52.20 -4.91
CA GLY A 11 9.75 53.26 -5.14
C GLY A 11 8.34 52.75 -5.47
N GLN A 12 8.15 51.45 -5.69
CA GLN A 12 6.82 50.89 -5.94
C GLN A 12 6.09 50.53 -4.63
N PRO A 13 4.75 50.53 -4.59
CA PRO A 13 3.97 50.02 -3.47
C PRO A 13 4.39 48.58 -3.11
N MET A 14 4.41 48.23 -1.82
CA MET A 14 4.83 46.89 -1.37
C MET A 14 4.10 45.74 -2.09
N GLU A 15 2.81 45.91 -2.41
CA GLU A 15 2.03 44.92 -3.18
C GLU A 15 2.56 44.68 -4.60
N GLU A 16 3.14 45.68 -5.26
CA GLU A 16 3.75 45.54 -6.60
C GLU A 16 5.15 44.90 -6.50
N GLN A 17 5.90 45.21 -5.43
CA GLN A 17 7.19 44.58 -5.18
C GLN A 17 7.05 43.08 -4.85
N GLU A 18 6.05 42.68 -4.06
CA GLU A 18 5.74 41.27 -3.78
C GLU A 18 5.29 40.50 -5.04
N LYS A 19 4.48 41.13 -5.90
CA LYS A 19 4.08 40.54 -7.19
C LYS A 19 5.23 40.38 -8.17
N ALA A 20 6.21 41.29 -8.19
CA ALA A 20 7.37 41.22 -9.06
C ALA A 20 8.45 40.24 -8.56
N LEU A 21 8.53 40.02 -7.24
CA LEU A 21 9.48 39.09 -6.61
C LEU A 21 8.95 37.64 -6.56
N SER A 22 7.64 37.43 -6.62
CA SER A 22 7.01 36.10 -6.64
C SER A 22 7.51 35.19 -7.78
N PRO A 23 7.58 35.63 -9.05
CA PRO A 23 8.08 34.80 -10.15
C PRO A 23 9.57 34.48 -10.01
N LEU A 24 10.38 35.46 -9.60
CA LEU A 24 11.82 35.31 -9.37
C LEU A 24 12.13 34.38 -8.18
N GLY A 25 11.37 34.49 -7.09
CA GLY A 25 11.44 33.59 -5.95
C GLY A 25 11.02 32.17 -6.31
N SER A 26 9.95 32.00 -7.11
CA SER A 26 9.52 30.68 -7.59
C SER A 26 10.55 30.02 -8.51
N ALA A 27 11.23 30.81 -9.35
CA ALA A 27 12.28 30.34 -10.24
C ALA A 27 13.56 29.96 -9.48
N LEU A 28 13.98 30.76 -8.48
CA LEU A 28 15.10 30.40 -7.62
C LEU A 28 14.80 29.15 -6.78
N HIS A 29 13.58 29.05 -6.24
CA HIS A 29 13.12 27.87 -5.48
C HIS A 29 13.08 26.61 -6.37
N ALA A 30 12.68 26.74 -7.63
CA ALA A 30 12.72 25.64 -8.60
C ALA A 30 14.15 25.21 -8.98
N LEU A 31 15.13 26.10 -8.90
CA LEU A 31 16.53 25.79 -9.15
C LEU A 31 17.22 25.14 -7.95
N THR A 32 16.88 25.57 -6.72
CA THR A 32 17.46 25.01 -5.49
C THR A 32 16.76 23.75 -5.02
N ASN A 33 15.46 23.60 -5.32
CA ASN A 33 14.67 22.44 -4.94
C ASN A 33 13.70 22.02 -6.06
N PRO A 34 14.21 21.51 -7.21
CA PRO A 34 13.40 21.21 -8.39
C PRO A 34 12.30 20.18 -8.14
N LYS A 35 12.49 19.28 -7.18
CA LYS A 35 11.43 18.35 -6.75
C LYS A 35 10.27 19.10 -6.11
N GLU A 36 10.55 20.05 -5.23
CA GLU A 36 9.55 20.86 -4.52
C GLU A 36 8.77 21.80 -5.44
N ALA A 37 9.44 22.44 -6.39
CA ALA A 37 8.74 23.25 -7.40
C ALA A 37 7.85 22.41 -8.34
N ILE A 38 8.28 21.21 -8.74
CA ILE A 38 7.42 20.27 -9.47
C ILE A 38 6.24 19.82 -8.59
N TYR A 39 6.45 19.68 -7.28
CA TYR A 39 5.42 19.32 -6.30
C TYR A 39 4.36 20.42 -6.16
N ASP A 40 4.78 21.67 -5.98
CA ASP A 40 3.86 22.81 -5.86
C ASP A 40 3.09 23.04 -7.14
N ALA A 41 3.74 22.90 -8.29
CA ALA A 41 3.08 22.99 -9.60
C ALA A 41 1.99 21.91 -9.78
N ARG A 42 2.22 20.68 -9.31
CA ARG A 42 1.22 19.60 -9.35
C ARG A 42 0.08 19.81 -8.36
N LEU A 43 0.36 20.32 -7.16
CA LEU A 43 -0.69 20.61 -6.17
C LEU A 43 -1.56 21.80 -6.57
N ALA A 44 -0.95 22.80 -7.21
CA ALA A 44 -1.60 23.99 -7.75
C ALA A 44 -2.29 23.76 -9.10
N ALA A 45 -2.18 22.56 -9.68
CA ALA A 45 -2.78 22.24 -10.97
C ALA A 45 -4.30 22.42 -10.91
N LYS A 46 -4.83 23.28 -11.78
CA LYS A 46 -6.28 23.52 -11.91
C LYS A 46 -6.98 22.21 -12.27
N GLY A 47 -8.07 21.90 -11.56
CA GLY A 47 -8.83 20.66 -11.76
C GLY A 47 -8.32 19.43 -10.99
N ARG A 48 -7.16 19.50 -10.31
CA ARG A 48 -6.65 18.39 -9.48
C ARG A 48 -7.68 17.87 -8.49
N HIS A 49 -8.33 18.77 -7.76
CA HIS A 49 -9.32 18.40 -6.76
C HIS A 49 -10.51 17.67 -7.41
N GLU A 50 -11.00 18.17 -8.54
CA GLU A 50 -12.07 17.52 -9.31
C GLU A 50 -11.66 16.13 -9.80
N GLU A 51 -10.42 15.97 -10.28
CA GLU A 51 -9.88 14.67 -10.70
C GLU A 51 -9.78 13.68 -9.54
N VAL A 52 -9.25 14.11 -8.38
CA VAL A 52 -9.18 13.29 -7.17
C VAL A 52 -10.59 12.88 -6.71
N MET A 53 -11.53 13.83 -6.66
CA MET A 53 -12.90 13.55 -6.22
C MET A 53 -13.64 12.64 -7.20
N SER A 54 -13.47 12.85 -8.50
CA SER A 54 -14.05 12.00 -9.55
C SER A 54 -13.52 10.56 -9.45
N GLY A 55 -12.20 10.38 -9.33
CA GLY A 55 -11.59 9.05 -9.21
C GLY A 55 -11.88 8.33 -7.89
N ALA A 56 -12.25 9.08 -6.84
CA ALA A 56 -12.52 8.55 -5.51
C ALA A 56 -14.01 8.54 -5.14
N GLN A 57 -14.94 8.88 -6.04
CA GLN A 57 -16.36 9.06 -5.73
C GLN A 57 -17.02 7.82 -5.09
N ASP A 58 -16.57 6.63 -5.48
CA ASP A 58 -17.10 5.35 -4.99
C ASP A 58 -16.50 4.92 -3.63
N ILE A 59 -15.47 5.62 -3.15
CA ILE A 59 -14.79 5.26 -1.90
C ILE A 59 -15.56 5.83 -0.72
N GLY A 60 -16.20 4.94 0.03
CA GLY A 60 -17.00 5.29 1.21
C GLY A 60 -16.15 5.71 2.41
N ASN A 61 -16.75 6.51 3.30
CA ASN A 61 -16.13 6.92 4.56
C ASN A 61 -15.82 5.73 5.48
N GLN A 62 -16.59 4.65 5.38
CA GLN A 62 -16.30 3.39 6.06
C GLN A 62 -14.88 2.90 5.76
N ASP A 63 -14.41 2.99 4.51
CA ASP A 63 -13.12 2.44 4.11
C ASP A 63 -11.96 3.25 4.70
N ILE A 64 -12.15 4.57 4.86
CA ILE A 64 -11.21 5.43 5.60
C ILE A 64 -11.07 4.97 7.06
N ILE A 65 -12.18 4.58 7.71
CA ILE A 65 -12.14 4.04 9.07
C ILE A 65 -11.45 2.67 9.08
N LEU A 66 -11.74 1.80 8.10
CA LEU A 66 -11.10 0.49 7.98
C LEU A 66 -9.57 0.60 7.81
N GLU A 67 -9.07 1.62 7.13
CA GLU A 67 -7.63 1.91 7.04
C GLU A 67 -7.03 2.17 8.42
N GLN A 68 -7.70 2.96 9.27
CA GLN A 68 -7.24 3.22 10.63
C GLN A 68 -7.25 1.95 11.48
N LEU A 69 -8.29 1.11 11.35
CA LEU A 69 -8.35 -0.18 12.05
C LEU A 69 -7.23 -1.12 11.60
N ALA A 70 -6.93 -1.15 10.30
CA ALA A 70 -5.87 -1.98 9.71
C ALA A 70 -4.45 -1.54 10.14
N HIS A 71 -4.16 -0.24 10.08
CA HIS A 71 -2.81 0.26 10.37
C HIS A 71 -2.55 0.55 11.84
N ARG A 72 -3.52 1.11 12.57
CA ARG A 72 -3.33 1.51 13.98
C ARG A 72 -3.97 0.50 14.91
N GLY A 73 -5.22 0.15 14.65
CA GLY A 73 -5.99 -0.78 15.47
C GLY A 73 -5.29 -2.11 15.66
N ALA A 74 -4.90 -2.75 14.55
CA ALA A 74 -4.26 -4.05 14.57
C ALA A 74 -2.84 -4.04 15.15
N TYR A 75 -2.09 -2.94 15.03
CA TYR A 75 -0.69 -2.83 15.46
C TYR A 75 -0.52 -2.33 16.90
N ARG A 76 -1.14 -1.20 17.23
CA ARG A 76 -0.90 -0.46 18.48
C ARG A 76 -2.16 -0.24 19.31
N GLY A 77 -3.33 -0.57 18.75
CA GLY A 77 -4.62 -0.21 19.31
C GLY A 77 -5.01 1.23 18.99
N ILE A 78 -6.29 1.50 19.18
CA ILE A 78 -6.90 2.83 19.11
C ILE A 78 -7.60 3.05 20.45
N ASP A 79 -7.54 4.26 20.99
CA ASP A 79 -8.19 4.57 22.25
C ASP A 79 -9.72 4.40 22.13
N ALA A 80 -10.34 4.03 23.25
CA ALA A 80 -11.76 3.69 23.29
C ALA A 80 -12.66 4.86 22.88
N GLN A 81 -12.26 6.10 23.15
CA GLN A 81 -13.03 7.29 22.78
C GLN A 81 -13.06 7.47 21.26
N THR A 82 -11.90 7.39 20.59
CA THR A 82 -11.80 7.44 19.14
C THR A 82 -12.58 6.29 18.47
N LEU A 83 -12.46 5.07 18.99
CA LEU A 83 -13.26 3.94 18.49
C LEU A 83 -14.76 4.20 18.63
N ALA A 84 -15.21 4.71 19.78
CA ALA A 84 -16.61 5.02 20.01
C ALA A 84 -17.13 6.12 19.06
N LEU A 85 -16.31 7.14 18.78
CA LEU A 85 -16.62 8.17 17.77
C LEU A 85 -16.81 7.59 16.37
N TRP A 86 -16.10 6.50 16.05
CA TRP A 86 -16.26 5.77 14.78
C TRP A 86 -17.36 4.70 14.82
N GLY A 87 -18.04 4.55 15.96
CA GLY A 87 -19.11 3.58 16.17
C GLY A 87 -18.66 2.19 16.56
N TYR A 88 -17.41 2.01 17.00
CA TYR A 88 -16.82 0.72 17.33
C TYR A 88 -16.42 0.59 18.80
N ARG A 89 -16.34 -0.65 19.25
CA ARG A 89 -15.60 -1.08 20.44
C ARG A 89 -14.82 -2.35 20.12
N THR A 90 -13.71 -2.58 20.83
CA THR A 90 -12.99 -3.85 20.75
C THR A 90 -13.80 -4.94 21.46
N ALA A 91 -14.07 -6.06 20.78
CA ALA A 91 -14.73 -7.23 21.35
C ALA A 91 -13.74 -8.33 21.75
N GLY A 92 -12.57 -8.37 21.10
CA GLY A 92 -11.51 -9.33 21.41
C GLY A 92 -10.28 -9.08 20.55
N ALA A 93 -9.14 -9.60 20.99
CA ALA A 93 -7.92 -9.64 20.21
C ALA A 93 -7.23 -10.98 20.46
N VAL A 94 -6.60 -11.50 19.40
CA VAL A 94 -5.76 -12.69 19.48
C VAL A 94 -4.39 -12.33 18.95
N GLU A 95 -3.36 -12.72 19.68
CA GLU A 95 -1.97 -12.54 19.30
C GLU A 95 -1.24 -13.87 19.48
N ASP A 96 -0.45 -14.22 18.48
CA ASP A 96 0.48 -15.33 18.51
C ASP A 96 1.88 -14.77 18.24
N PRO A 97 2.70 -14.59 19.29
CA PRO A 97 4.02 -13.98 19.16
C PRO A 97 5.00 -14.86 18.37
N GLU A 98 4.78 -16.17 18.30
CA GLU A 98 5.68 -17.09 17.60
C GLU A 98 5.60 -16.92 16.09
N SER A 99 4.39 -16.79 15.57
CA SER A 99 4.17 -16.51 14.14
C SER A 99 4.15 -15.02 13.80
N GLY A 100 4.06 -14.14 14.81
CA GLY A 100 3.84 -12.72 14.63
C GLY A 100 2.39 -12.38 14.24
N PHE A 101 1.48 -13.35 14.26
CA PHE A 101 0.07 -13.15 13.95
C PHE A 101 -0.63 -12.29 15.02
N ARG A 102 -1.46 -11.36 14.58
CA ARG A 102 -2.40 -10.66 15.45
C ARG A 102 -3.66 -10.30 14.69
N SER A 103 -4.80 -10.49 15.35
CA SER A 103 -6.10 -10.04 14.85
C SER A 103 -6.91 -9.36 15.95
N VAL A 104 -7.74 -8.40 15.57
CA VAL A 104 -8.59 -7.63 16.49
C VAL A 104 -10.01 -7.60 15.94
N LEU A 105 -10.97 -8.00 16.77
CA LEU A 105 -12.40 -7.95 16.46
C LEU A 105 -12.99 -6.64 16.99
N TYR A 106 -13.53 -5.84 16.07
CA TYR A 106 -14.28 -4.64 16.37
C TYR A 106 -15.76 -4.87 16.09
N VAL A 107 -16.60 -4.57 17.07
CA VAL A 107 -18.06 -4.67 16.93
C VAL A 107 -18.69 -3.28 17.08
N PRO A 108 -19.85 -3.04 16.46
CA PRO A 108 -20.55 -1.78 16.63
C PRO A 108 -20.90 -1.50 18.09
N THR A 109 -20.88 -0.22 18.49
CA THR A 109 -21.40 0.19 19.80
C THR A 109 -22.92 0.12 19.84
N GLU A 110 -23.51 0.00 21.02
CA GLU A 110 -24.98 0.07 21.20
C GLU A 110 -25.57 1.36 20.61
N GLU A 111 -24.85 2.47 20.73
CA GLU A 111 -25.24 3.74 20.14
C GLU A 111 -25.31 3.68 18.61
N ALA A 112 -24.31 3.07 17.97
CA ALA A 112 -24.29 2.87 16.51
C ALA A 112 -25.38 1.89 16.05
N LEU A 113 -25.61 0.82 16.82
CA LEU A 113 -26.67 -0.15 16.57
C LEU A 113 -28.06 0.46 16.73
N ALA A 114 -28.27 1.35 17.70
CA ALA A 114 -29.56 2.00 17.90
C ALA A 114 -29.80 3.13 16.88
N GLY A 115 -28.79 3.97 16.60
CA GLY A 115 -28.90 5.11 15.69
C GLY A 115 -29.91 6.19 16.13
N LYS A 116 -30.26 6.23 17.42
CA LYS A 116 -31.32 7.11 17.96
C LYS A 116 -30.81 8.50 18.35
N THR A 117 -29.57 8.59 18.81
CA THR A 117 -28.92 9.85 19.21
C THR A 117 -28.41 10.60 17.99
N ALA A 118 -28.10 11.90 18.14
CA ALA A 118 -27.46 12.68 17.07
C ALA A 118 -26.12 12.06 16.65
N GLN A 119 -25.32 11.62 17.62
CA GLN A 119 -24.05 10.94 17.39
C GLN A 119 -24.25 9.59 16.67
N GLY A 120 -25.21 8.78 17.09
CA GLY A 120 -25.53 7.51 16.41
C GLY A 120 -25.98 7.70 14.96
N LYS A 121 -26.70 8.80 14.65
CA LYS A 121 -27.05 9.17 13.26
C LYS A 121 -25.84 9.57 12.44
N ILE A 122 -24.92 10.36 13.02
CA ILE A 122 -23.66 10.76 12.38
C ILE A 122 -22.80 9.53 12.08
N ILE A 123 -22.65 8.63 13.05
CA ILE A 123 -21.92 7.37 12.88
C ILE A 123 -22.53 6.59 11.71
N ARG A 124 -23.85 6.38 11.70
CA ARG A 124 -24.49 5.62 10.62
C ARG A 124 -24.33 6.29 9.26
N ALA A 125 -24.41 7.62 9.20
CA ALA A 125 -24.16 8.36 7.96
C ALA A 125 -22.72 8.16 7.46
N ALA A 126 -21.73 8.16 8.35
CA ALA A 126 -20.33 7.89 8.00
C ALA A 126 -20.11 6.46 7.46
N HIS A 127 -20.93 5.49 7.86
CA HIS A 127 -20.87 4.11 7.36
C HIS A 127 -21.84 3.82 6.21
N GLY A 128 -22.72 4.77 5.83
CA GLY A 128 -23.81 4.52 4.89
C GLY A 128 -24.88 3.56 5.42
N GLY A 129 -24.95 3.38 6.75
CA GLY A 129 -25.83 2.41 7.41
C GLY A 129 -25.31 2.00 8.79
N VAL A 130 -25.75 0.86 9.29
CA VAL A 130 -25.19 0.29 10.53
C VAL A 130 -23.74 -0.11 10.27
N PRO A 131 -22.76 0.31 11.11
CA PRO A 131 -21.38 -0.14 10.95
C PRO A 131 -21.33 -1.67 10.99
N PRO A 132 -20.58 -2.34 10.11
CA PRO A 132 -20.46 -3.80 10.17
C PRO A 132 -19.47 -4.24 11.26
N THR A 133 -19.56 -5.48 11.71
CA THR A 133 -18.48 -6.09 12.50
C THR A 133 -17.21 -6.22 11.64
N VAL A 134 -16.05 -5.89 12.21
CA VAL A 134 -14.76 -5.86 11.50
C VAL A 134 -13.75 -6.77 12.20
N LEU A 135 -13.09 -7.64 11.44
CA LEU A 135 -11.90 -8.38 11.87
C LEU A 135 -10.67 -7.80 11.18
N ALA A 136 -9.82 -7.11 11.94
CA ALA A 136 -8.60 -6.48 11.43
C ALA A 136 -7.37 -7.34 11.73
N PHE A 137 -6.51 -7.54 10.73
CA PHE A 137 -5.27 -8.29 10.85
C PHE A 137 -4.06 -7.36 10.83
N ARG A 138 -3.09 -7.65 11.72
CA ARG A 138 -1.79 -6.98 11.73
C ARG A 138 -0.90 -7.61 10.66
N GLY A 139 -0.14 -6.79 9.95
CA GLY A 139 0.97 -7.28 9.13
C GLY A 139 2.24 -7.54 9.93
N THR A 140 3.39 -7.58 9.26
CA THR A 140 4.69 -7.92 9.84
C THR A 140 5.10 -6.90 10.90
N ALA A 141 5.40 -7.37 12.11
CA ALA A 141 5.82 -6.52 13.24
C ALA A 141 7.35 -6.36 13.36
N ASN A 142 8.14 -7.16 12.62
CA ASN A 142 9.60 -7.17 12.66
C ASN A 142 10.19 -6.98 11.25
N ASP A 143 11.13 -6.06 11.08
CA ASP A 143 11.82 -5.77 9.80
C ASP A 143 12.53 -6.98 9.18
N ARG A 144 12.77 -8.05 9.96
CA ARG A 144 13.29 -9.35 9.48
C ARG A 144 12.26 -10.20 8.73
N GLY A 145 10.97 -9.89 8.80
CA GLY A 145 9.90 -10.73 8.24
C GLY A 145 9.61 -10.49 6.76
N ILE A 146 10.06 -9.37 6.17
CA ILE A 146 9.87 -9.10 4.74
C ILE A 146 10.57 -10.16 3.87
N SER A 147 11.69 -10.74 4.34
CA SER A 147 12.37 -11.85 3.66
C SER A 147 11.71 -13.22 3.89
N ASP A 148 11.11 -13.46 5.07
CA ASP A 148 10.41 -14.71 5.39
C ASP A 148 9.01 -14.81 4.74
N ASP A 149 8.47 -13.69 4.26
CA ASP A 149 7.20 -13.61 3.52
C ASP A 149 7.28 -14.26 2.12
N THR A 150 8.45 -14.72 1.66
CA THR A 150 8.67 -15.34 0.34
C THR A 150 8.54 -16.87 0.31
N ASN A 151 7.68 -17.45 1.14
CA ASN A 151 7.38 -18.88 1.10
C ASN A 151 6.75 -19.29 -0.26
N ARG A 152 7.20 -20.41 -0.83
CA ARG A 152 6.69 -21.06 -2.07
C ARG A 152 5.18 -21.35 -2.09
N HIS A 153 4.49 -21.20 -0.96
CA HIS A 153 3.06 -21.41 -0.78
C HIS A 153 2.25 -20.09 -0.69
N GLY A 154 2.88 -18.95 -1.01
CA GLY A 154 2.26 -17.63 -0.97
C GLY A 154 2.48 -16.88 0.35
N ILE A 155 2.45 -15.54 0.26
CA ILE A 155 2.68 -14.62 1.38
C ILE A 155 1.59 -14.78 2.43
N GLY A 156 2.01 -14.90 3.70
CA GLY A 156 1.11 -15.06 4.84
C GLY A 156 0.46 -16.43 5.00
N THR A 157 0.69 -17.38 4.09
CA THR A 157 0.11 -18.73 4.18
C THR A 157 0.54 -19.47 5.44
N TYR A 158 1.80 -19.34 5.87
CA TYR A 158 2.27 -19.96 7.12
C TYR A 158 1.56 -19.38 8.34
N GLN A 159 1.57 -18.04 8.49
CA GLN A 159 0.90 -17.35 9.59
C GLN A 159 -0.59 -17.65 9.64
N PHE A 160 -1.25 -17.70 8.47
CA PHE A 160 -2.65 -18.05 8.39
C PHE A 160 -2.89 -19.50 8.80
N SER A 161 -2.14 -20.45 8.24
CA SER A 161 -2.34 -21.87 8.49
C SER A 161 -2.07 -22.26 9.95
N SER A 162 -1.04 -21.68 10.58
CA SER A 162 -0.76 -21.91 12.00
C SER A 162 -1.80 -21.28 12.94
N ASN A 163 -2.57 -20.30 12.46
CA ASN A 163 -3.58 -19.58 13.24
C ASN A 163 -5.02 -19.79 12.76
N ILE A 164 -5.26 -20.71 11.83
CA ILE A 164 -6.59 -20.88 11.19
C ILE A 164 -7.69 -21.19 12.21
N GLY A 165 -7.38 -21.97 13.25
CA GLY A 165 -8.31 -22.25 14.35
C GLY A 165 -8.64 -21.01 15.17
N ARG A 166 -7.68 -20.10 15.39
CA ARG A 166 -7.88 -18.83 16.08
C ARG A 166 -8.71 -17.86 15.23
N VAL A 167 -8.46 -17.81 13.93
CA VAL A 167 -9.30 -17.05 12.98
C VAL A 167 -10.74 -17.55 13.02
N ASN A 168 -10.95 -18.87 12.94
CA ASN A 168 -12.28 -19.46 13.03
C ASN A 168 -12.99 -19.13 14.35
N ALA A 169 -12.28 -19.16 15.48
CA ALA A 169 -12.84 -18.78 16.78
C ALA A 169 -13.27 -17.30 16.82
N MET A 170 -12.48 -16.40 16.23
CA MET A 170 -12.82 -14.97 16.13
C MET A 170 -14.03 -14.72 15.23
N LEU A 171 -14.14 -15.44 14.11
CA LEU A 171 -15.32 -15.40 13.24
C LEU A 171 -16.56 -15.92 13.97
N GLY A 172 -16.42 -16.98 14.77
CA GLY A 172 -17.50 -17.48 15.63
C GLY A 172 -17.96 -16.44 16.66
N ALA A 173 -17.01 -15.79 17.34
CA ALA A 173 -17.28 -14.74 18.32
C ALA A 173 -17.94 -13.48 17.71
N ALA A 174 -17.78 -13.25 16.41
CA ALA A 174 -18.42 -12.14 15.70
C ALA A 174 -19.94 -12.31 15.57
N GLY A 175 -20.46 -13.55 15.66
CA GLY A 175 -21.91 -13.83 15.61
C GLY A 175 -22.59 -13.60 14.26
N GLY A 176 -21.81 -13.34 13.19
CA GLY A 176 -22.32 -13.12 11.84
C GLY A 176 -21.20 -12.73 10.86
N PRO A 177 -21.52 -12.55 9.56
CA PRO A 177 -20.52 -12.22 8.55
C PRO A 177 -19.80 -10.89 8.83
N VAL A 178 -18.47 -10.91 8.78
CA VAL A 178 -17.63 -9.75 9.09
C VAL A 178 -17.03 -9.10 7.85
N VAL A 179 -16.64 -7.84 7.98
CA VAL A 179 -15.66 -7.23 7.07
C VAL A 179 -14.27 -7.62 7.57
N VAL A 180 -13.44 -8.21 6.70
CA VAL A 180 -12.04 -8.50 7.02
C VAL A 180 -11.16 -7.40 6.43
N THR A 181 -10.21 -6.91 7.21
CA THR A 181 -9.32 -5.82 6.78
C THR A 181 -7.89 -6.02 7.25
N GLY A 182 -6.92 -5.46 6.53
CA GLY A 182 -5.53 -5.47 6.95
C GLY A 182 -4.62 -4.65 6.04
N HIS A 183 -3.49 -4.26 6.62
CA HIS A 183 -2.40 -3.57 5.92
C HIS A 183 -1.23 -4.54 5.72
N SER A 184 -0.51 -4.41 4.60
CA SER A 184 0.67 -5.25 4.30
C SER A 184 0.30 -6.74 4.33
N LEU A 185 1.11 -7.58 4.96
CA LEU A 185 0.83 -8.97 5.28
C LEU A 185 -0.55 -9.20 5.93
N GLY A 186 -1.05 -8.25 6.75
CA GLY A 186 -2.39 -8.32 7.31
C GLY A 186 -3.49 -8.32 6.25
N GLY A 187 -3.26 -7.63 5.12
CA GLY A 187 -4.16 -7.67 3.98
C GLY A 187 -4.18 -9.04 3.27
N ALA A 188 -3.03 -9.73 3.19
CA ALA A 188 -2.99 -11.11 2.70
C ALA A 188 -3.75 -12.07 3.63
N LEU A 189 -3.59 -11.91 4.95
CA LEU A 189 -4.37 -12.68 5.94
C LEU A 189 -5.88 -12.42 5.82
N ALA A 190 -6.30 -11.19 5.52
CA ALA A 190 -7.71 -10.85 5.28
C ALA A 190 -8.25 -11.58 4.02
N GLN A 191 -7.46 -11.59 2.94
CA GLN A 191 -7.80 -12.32 1.70
C GLN A 191 -7.89 -13.83 1.93
N LEU A 192 -6.91 -14.42 2.63
CA LEU A 192 -6.92 -15.84 2.99
C LEU A 192 -8.12 -16.18 3.88
N THR A 193 -8.47 -15.31 4.82
CA THR A 193 -9.67 -15.51 5.67
C THR A 193 -10.94 -15.62 4.83
N ALA A 194 -11.10 -14.75 3.82
CA ALA A 194 -12.23 -14.81 2.92
C ALA A 194 -12.24 -16.07 2.05
N ALA A 195 -11.07 -16.50 1.56
CA ALA A 195 -10.93 -17.71 0.76
C ALA A 195 -11.30 -19.00 1.53
N TYR A 196 -10.88 -19.10 2.80
CA TYR A 196 -11.09 -20.28 3.62
C TYR A 196 -12.43 -20.27 4.37
N PHE A 197 -12.96 -19.09 4.71
CA PHE A 197 -14.22 -18.92 5.44
C PHE A 197 -15.22 -17.99 4.72
N PRO A 198 -15.52 -18.21 3.43
CA PRO A 198 -16.32 -17.26 2.64
C PRO A 198 -17.75 -17.05 3.17
N GLY A 199 -18.32 -18.05 3.86
CA GLY A 199 -19.65 -17.90 4.50
C GLY A 199 -19.66 -17.01 5.75
N SER A 200 -18.49 -16.69 6.32
CA SER A 200 -18.32 -15.83 7.50
C SER A 200 -17.78 -14.44 7.14
N VAL A 201 -17.54 -14.17 5.85
CA VAL A 201 -16.98 -12.90 5.40
C VAL A 201 -17.95 -12.22 4.44
N LYS A 202 -18.26 -10.95 4.71
CA LYS A 202 -19.10 -10.11 3.87
C LYS A 202 -18.28 -9.35 2.83
N ARG A 203 -17.11 -8.86 3.23
CA ARG A 203 -16.25 -8.01 2.40
C ARG A 203 -14.80 -8.11 2.83
N VAL A 204 -13.89 -8.05 1.87
CA VAL A 204 -12.45 -7.89 2.05
C VAL A 204 -12.07 -6.46 1.71
N VAL A 205 -11.34 -5.79 2.59
CA VAL A 205 -10.77 -4.47 2.32
C VAL A 205 -9.30 -4.48 2.69
N THR A 206 -8.40 -4.24 1.75
CA THR A 206 -6.95 -4.34 2.03
C THR A 206 -6.21 -3.06 1.69
N PHE A 207 -5.13 -2.79 2.41
CA PHE A 207 -4.29 -1.60 2.26
C PHE A 207 -2.85 -2.03 1.99
N GLN A 208 -2.29 -1.63 0.84
CA GLN A 208 -0.90 -1.94 0.45
C GLN A 208 -0.59 -3.44 0.64
N SER A 209 -1.53 -4.29 0.26
CA SER A 209 -1.45 -5.73 0.52
C SER A 209 -0.76 -6.44 -0.63
N PRO A 210 0.03 -7.49 -0.36
CA PRO A 210 0.41 -8.42 -1.40
C PRO A 210 -0.82 -9.21 -1.88
N ALA A 211 -0.65 -9.85 -3.03
CA ALA A 211 -1.54 -10.90 -3.49
C ALA A 211 -1.34 -12.19 -2.66
N ILE A 212 -2.27 -13.14 -2.81
CA ILE A 212 -2.20 -14.45 -2.15
C ILE A 212 -1.96 -15.55 -3.19
N ASP A 213 -1.84 -16.80 -2.72
CA ASP A 213 -1.83 -17.99 -3.57
C ASP A 213 -3.05 -18.01 -4.52
N GLY A 214 -2.83 -18.39 -5.78
CA GLY A 214 -3.83 -18.37 -6.84
C GLY A 214 -5.00 -19.30 -6.58
N ASP A 215 -4.74 -20.50 -6.06
CA ASP A 215 -5.77 -21.49 -5.72
C ASP A 215 -6.65 -20.98 -4.57
N ALA A 216 -6.06 -20.29 -3.59
CA ALA A 216 -6.81 -19.63 -2.52
C ALA A 216 -7.72 -18.51 -3.06
N ALA A 217 -7.21 -17.64 -3.94
CA ALA A 217 -8.05 -16.61 -4.57
C ALA A 217 -9.17 -17.21 -5.44
N ASP A 218 -8.86 -18.27 -6.20
CA ASP A 218 -9.82 -18.96 -7.05
C ASP A 218 -10.88 -19.71 -6.25
N ARG A 219 -10.57 -20.21 -5.05
CA ARG A 219 -11.56 -20.77 -4.13
C ARG A 219 -12.65 -19.75 -3.78
N LEU A 220 -12.28 -18.50 -3.49
CA LEU A 220 -13.28 -17.43 -3.24
C LEU A 220 -14.09 -17.11 -4.50
N LYS A 221 -13.43 -17.05 -5.65
CA LYS A 221 -14.10 -16.83 -6.95
C LYS A 221 -15.13 -17.91 -7.24
N GLN A 222 -14.78 -19.18 -7.02
CA GLN A 222 -15.69 -20.32 -7.19
C GLN A 222 -16.86 -20.29 -6.21
N TYR A 223 -16.65 -19.83 -4.99
CA TYR A 223 -17.73 -19.61 -4.02
C TYR A 223 -18.69 -18.52 -4.53
N ASN A 224 -18.16 -17.35 -4.91
CA ASN A 224 -18.95 -16.22 -5.40
C ASN A 224 -19.72 -16.54 -6.69
N ALA A 225 -19.17 -17.37 -7.58
CA ALA A 225 -19.83 -17.80 -8.81
C ALA A 225 -21.16 -18.55 -8.56
N LYS A 226 -21.34 -19.13 -7.37
CA LYS A 226 -22.54 -19.88 -6.96
C LYS A 226 -23.53 -19.04 -6.17
N LYS A 227 -23.25 -17.74 -5.97
CA LYS A 227 -24.00 -16.85 -5.08
C LYS A 227 -24.71 -15.73 -5.85
N PRO A 228 -25.92 -15.34 -5.42
CA PRO A 228 -26.55 -14.13 -5.94
C PRO A 228 -25.72 -12.89 -5.55
N GLU A 229 -25.83 -11.82 -6.32
CA GLU A 229 -24.97 -10.62 -6.20
C GLU A 229 -24.93 -10.04 -4.77
N GLY A 230 -26.05 -10.08 -4.04
CA GLY A 230 -26.14 -9.58 -2.66
C GLY A 230 -25.46 -10.47 -1.60
N GLU A 231 -25.13 -11.72 -1.93
CA GLU A 231 -24.48 -12.69 -1.02
C GLU A 231 -23.00 -12.93 -1.35
N LYS A 232 -22.50 -12.36 -2.46
CA LYS A 232 -21.09 -12.48 -2.84
C LYS A 232 -20.21 -11.73 -1.85
N VAL A 233 -19.05 -12.31 -1.55
CA VAL A 233 -17.99 -11.63 -0.84
C VAL A 233 -17.36 -10.61 -1.78
N LYS A 234 -17.45 -9.33 -1.45
CA LYS A 234 -16.85 -8.25 -2.25
C LYS A 234 -15.42 -8.00 -1.80
N SER A 235 -14.52 -7.68 -2.72
CA SER A 235 -13.17 -7.24 -2.38
C SER A 235 -12.88 -5.83 -2.89
N THR A 236 -12.18 -5.04 -2.09
CA THR A 236 -11.64 -3.74 -2.46
C THR A 236 -10.20 -3.62 -2.00
N HIS A 237 -9.28 -3.28 -2.90
CA HIS A 237 -7.85 -3.23 -2.64
C HIS A 237 -7.34 -1.80 -2.85
N TYR A 238 -6.82 -1.20 -1.79
CA TYR A 238 -6.24 0.15 -1.81
C TYR A 238 -4.72 0.07 -1.80
N ARG A 239 -4.06 0.87 -2.64
CA ARG A 239 -2.60 0.99 -2.61
C ARG A 239 -2.13 2.39 -2.97
N ALA A 240 -0.93 2.71 -2.52
CA ALA A 240 -0.20 3.89 -2.97
C ALA A 240 0.59 3.56 -4.24
N GLU A 241 0.72 4.52 -5.14
CA GLU A 241 1.66 4.42 -6.27
C GLU A 241 3.09 4.22 -5.77
N GLY A 242 3.85 3.31 -6.39
CA GLY A 242 5.25 3.06 -6.02
C GLY A 242 5.47 2.09 -4.85
N ASP A 243 4.41 1.71 -4.14
CA ASP A 243 4.47 0.55 -3.24
C ASP A 243 4.70 -0.72 -4.07
N ILE A 244 5.69 -1.53 -3.73
CA ILE A 244 6.02 -2.77 -4.46
C ILE A 244 5.38 -4.00 -3.83
N VAL A 245 4.82 -3.91 -2.63
CA VAL A 245 4.33 -5.11 -1.91
C VAL A 245 3.19 -5.79 -2.65
N HIS A 246 2.35 -5.04 -3.37
CA HIS A 246 1.29 -5.60 -4.21
C HIS A 246 1.81 -6.49 -5.37
N THR A 247 3.10 -6.43 -5.70
CA THR A 247 3.72 -7.27 -6.73
C THR A 247 4.04 -8.68 -6.26
N ALA A 248 4.00 -8.89 -4.95
CA ALA A 248 4.34 -10.15 -4.33
C ALA A 248 3.05 -11.01 -4.18
N GLY A 249 3.19 -12.33 -4.25
CA GLY A 249 2.08 -13.28 -4.28
C GLY A 249 1.49 -13.46 -5.68
N GLU A 250 0.54 -14.38 -5.82
CA GLU A 250 0.05 -14.76 -7.14
C GLU A 250 -1.16 -13.93 -7.56
N LYS A 251 -2.28 -13.96 -6.83
CA LYS A 251 -3.54 -13.36 -7.24
C LYS A 251 -4.25 -12.65 -6.09
N LEU A 252 -4.80 -11.45 -6.35
CA LEU A 252 -5.72 -10.80 -5.42
C LEU A 252 -7.09 -11.49 -5.48
N THR A 253 -7.85 -11.45 -4.39
CA THR A 253 -9.27 -11.80 -4.45
C THR A 253 -10.01 -10.90 -5.46
N GLU A 254 -10.98 -11.45 -6.20
CA GLU A 254 -11.69 -10.70 -7.25
C GLU A 254 -12.42 -9.47 -6.70
N GLY A 255 -12.16 -8.30 -7.26
CA GLY A 255 -12.73 -7.05 -6.81
C GLY A 255 -12.08 -5.80 -7.43
N GLU A 256 -12.40 -4.66 -6.83
CA GLU A 256 -11.92 -3.35 -7.28
C GLU A 256 -10.55 -3.04 -6.70
N VAL A 257 -9.69 -2.42 -7.49
CA VAL A 257 -8.38 -1.92 -7.07
C VAL A 257 -8.33 -0.41 -7.25
N TYR A 258 -7.92 0.30 -6.21
CA TYR A 258 -7.75 1.76 -6.23
C TYR A 258 -6.28 2.10 -5.99
N THR A 259 -5.67 2.81 -6.93
CA THR A 259 -4.29 3.28 -6.83
C THR A 259 -4.25 4.79 -6.59
N PHE A 260 -3.61 5.18 -5.50
CA PHE A 260 -3.48 6.56 -5.06
C PHE A 260 -2.14 7.14 -5.50
N HIS A 261 -2.23 8.17 -6.34
CA HIS A 261 -1.09 8.95 -6.78
C HIS A 261 -0.97 10.17 -5.88
N ALA A 262 0.18 10.36 -5.26
CA ALA A 262 0.39 11.46 -4.34
C ALA A 262 1.78 12.07 -4.44
N VAL A 263 1.86 13.34 -4.08
CA VAL A 263 3.11 14.09 -4.07
C VAL A 263 4.04 13.56 -2.98
N GLY A 264 5.31 13.32 -3.34
CA GLY A 264 6.31 12.73 -2.46
C GLY A 264 6.13 11.22 -2.23
N VAL A 265 5.31 10.56 -3.06
CA VAL A 265 5.08 9.11 -3.07
C VAL A 265 5.66 8.55 -4.38
N GLY A 266 6.30 7.38 -4.30
CA GLY A 266 6.99 6.73 -5.40
C GLY A 266 8.20 5.88 -4.97
N ASN A 267 8.36 5.59 -3.68
CA ASN A 267 9.44 4.73 -3.19
C ASN A 267 8.90 3.59 -2.29
N PRO A 268 9.68 2.52 -2.06
CA PRO A 268 9.22 1.37 -1.25
C PRO A 268 8.77 1.73 0.18
N LEU A 269 9.21 2.86 0.75
CA LEU A 269 8.80 3.32 2.08
C LEU A 269 7.37 3.88 2.12
N ASP A 270 6.73 4.04 0.96
CA ASP A 270 5.33 4.44 0.84
C ASP A 270 4.33 3.33 1.16
N HIS A 271 4.85 2.12 1.36
CA HIS A 271 4.10 1.00 1.90
C HIS A 271 3.38 1.35 3.21
N MET A 272 3.95 2.23 4.05
CA MET A 272 3.40 2.64 5.35
C MET A 272 2.47 3.87 5.28
N GLN A 273 2.09 4.34 4.08
CA GLN A 273 1.21 5.50 3.93
C GLN A 273 -0.24 5.14 4.22
N PHE A 274 -1.03 6.18 4.52
CA PHE A 274 -2.47 6.09 4.74
C PHE A 274 -3.18 6.83 3.59
N PRO A 275 -3.28 6.22 2.39
CA PRO A 275 -3.88 6.86 1.23
C PRO A 275 -5.31 7.38 1.49
N LEU A 276 -6.13 6.65 2.26
CA LEU A 276 -7.50 7.06 2.54
C LEU A 276 -7.58 8.17 3.58
N ALA A 277 -6.67 8.24 4.55
CA ALA A 277 -6.57 9.40 5.43
C ALA A 277 -6.26 10.69 4.65
N ARG A 278 -5.44 10.61 3.58
CA ARG A 278 -5.19 11.74 2.68
C ARG A 278 -6.42 12.10 1.86
N LEU A 279 -7.20 11.11 1.43
CA LEU A 279 -8.49 11.35 0.79
C LEU A 279 -9.47 12.04 1.74
N ALA A 280 -9.50 11.64 3.01
CA ALA A 280 -10.29 12.29 4.03
C ALA A 280 -9.90 13.77 4.19
N ALA A 281 -8.60 14.06 4.20
CA ALA A 281 -8.09 15.43 4.23
C ALA A 281 -8.52 16.24 3.00
N ALA A 282 -8.43 15.65 1.81
CA ALA A 282 -8.92 16.27 0.58
C ALA A 282 -10.44 16.53 0.63
N ARG A 283 -11.21 15.69 1.34
CA ARG A 283 -12.66 15.86 1.57
C ARG A 283 -13.00 16.79 2.75
N GLY A 284 -12.01 17.44 3.37
CA GLY A 284 -12.23 18.34 4.50
C GLY A 284 -12.33 17.68 5.87
N ASN A 285 -11.79 16.46 6.04
CA ASN A 285 -11.70 15.74 7.32
C ASN A 285 -13.04 15.51 8.03
N ILE A 286 -14.02 15.01 7.29
CA ILE A 286 -15.38 14.76 7.79
C ILE A 286 -15.49 13.65 8.85
N ILE A 287 -14.42 12.89 9.10
CA ILE A 287 -14.37 11.84 10.13
C ILE A 287 -13.46 12.33 11.27
N PRO A 288 -13.98 12.49 12.49
CA PRO A 288 -13.21 13.02 13.61
C PRO A 288 -12.11 12.05 14.05
N GLY A 289 -10.96 12.58 14.49
CA GLY A 289 -9.89 11.77 15.10
C GLY A 289 -9.03 10.95 14.13
N LEU A 290 -9.21 11.12 12.81
CA LEU A 290 -8.34 10.49 11.81
C LEU A 290 -6.90 11.01 11.94
N LYS A 291 -5.95 10.08 11.80
CA LYS A 291 -4.52 10.39 11.82
C LYS A 291 -3.86 9.76 10.59
N GLY A 292 -2.92 10.47 9.99
CA GLY A 292 -2.02 9.97 8.97
C GLY A 292 -0.83 9.22 9.58
N LYS A 293 0.15 8.91 8.71
CA LYS A 293 1.43 8.31 9.09
C LYS A 293 2.11 9.20 10.15
N GLY A 294 2.51 8.61 11.29
CA GLY A 294 3.15 9.32 12.40
C GLY A 294 2.20 9.90 13.46
N GLY A 295 0.88 9.83 13.26
CA GLY A 295 -0.09 10.29 14.26
C GLY A 295 -0.56 11.75 14.11
N GLU A 296 -0.09 12.45 13.08
CA GLU A 296 -0.53 13.81 12.73
C GLU A 296 -1.77 13.77 11.83
N VAL A 297 -2.43 14.91 11.62
CA VAL A 297 -3.50 15.02 10.63
C VAL A 297 -2.91 14.83 9.22
N ALA A 298 -3.48 13.95 8.41
CA ALA A 298 -3.00 13.74 7.05
C ALA A 298 -3.16 15.03 6.22
N GLY A 299 -2.14 15.40 5.44
CA GLY A 299 -2.23 16.49 4.47
C GLY A 299 -2.88 16.05 3.15
N ASP A 300 -3.56 16.98 2.47
CA ASP A 300 -3.99 16.79 1.07
C ASP A 300 -2.77 16.87 0.14
N ARG A 301 -2.22 15.71 -0.19
CA ARG A 301 -1.16 15.57 -1.18
C ARG A 301 -1.56 14.67 -2.34
N LEU A 302 -2.86 14.41 -2.51
CA LEU A 302 -3.35 13.54 -3.57
C LEU A 302 -3.31 14.28 -4.91
N VAL A 303 -2.78 13.60 -5.92
CA VAL A 303 -2.75 14.09 -7.29
C VAL A 303 -3.88 13.45 -8.08
N ARG A 304 -4.06 12.13 -7.94
CA ARG A 304 -5.02 11.35 -8.72
C ARG A 304 -5.39 10.07 -7.98
N VAL A 305 -6.60 9.57 -8.22
CA VAL A 305 -7.01 8.21 -7.85
C VAL A 305 -7.42 7.48 -9.12
N THR A 306 -6.87 6.28 -9.33
CA THR A 306 -7.25 5.42 -10.47
C THR A 306 -7.92 4.16 -9.98
N LYS A 307 -8.93 3.70 -10.73
CA LYS A 307 -9.69 2.49 -10.46
C LYS A 307 -9.41 1.44 -11.54
N SER A 308 -9.16 0.21 -11.14
CA SER A 308 -8.94 -0.97 -11.98
C SER A 308 -9.64 -2.19 -11.37
N ASP A 309 -9.64 -3.30 -12.09
CA ASP A 309 -10.15 -4.60 -11.61
C ASP A 309 -8.98 -5.53 -11.31
N ALA A 310 -9.05 -6.31 -10.22
CA ALA A 310 -8.00 -7.23 -9.81
C ALA A 310 -7.58 -8.20 -10.94
N ASP A 311 -8.53 -8.70 -11.72
CA ASP A 311 -8.27 -9.62 -12.86
C ASP A 311 -7.52 -8.94 -14.03
N LYS A 312 -7.62 -7.61 -14.18
CA LYS A 312 -6.94 -6.85 -15.26
C LYS A 312 -5.50 -6.47 -14.92
N GLU A 313 -5.11 -6.50 -13.65
CA GLU A 313 -3.76 -6.07 -13.26
C GLU A 313 -2.69 -7.09 -13.61
N LYS A 314 -3.02 -8.39 -13.61
CA LYS A 314 -2.12 -9.46 -14.05
C LYS A 314 -1.75 -9.37 -15.52
N SER A 315 -2.70 -9.01 -16.39
CA SER A 315 -2.47 -8.97 -17.84
C SER A 315 -1.54 -7.81 -18.22
N ALA A 316 -1.64 -6.68 -17.54
CA ALA A 316 -0.76 -5.53 -17.73
C ALA A 316 0.67 -5.78 -17.22
N TRP A 317 0.82 -6.45 -16.07
CA TRP A 317 2.14 -6.79 -15.52
C TRP A 317 2.83 -7.90 -16.30
N THR A 318 2.14 -9.00 -16.62
CA THR A 318 2.71 -10.05 -17.48
C THR A 318 3.12 -9.51 -18.84
N ALA A 319 2.37 -8.53 -19.39
CA ALA A 319 2.76 -7.83 -20.61
C ALA A 319 4.01 -6.94 -20.42
N LYS A 320 4.08 -6.13 -19.36
CA LYS A 320 5.24 -5.26 -19.07
C LYS A 320 6.51 -6.04 -18.73
N VAL A 321 6.41 -7.10 -17.94
CA VAL A 321 7.52 -8.00 -17.61
C VAL A 321 7.93 -8.83 -18.83
N ALA A 322 6.97 -9.28 -19.67
CA ALA A 322 7.30 -9.94 -20.93
C ALA A 322 7.93 -8.99 -21.95
N GLU A 323 7.60 -7.70 -21.94
CA GLU A 323 8.22 -6.70 -22.82
C GLU A 323 9.62 -6.33 -22.34
N TRP A 324 9.79 -6.10 -21.03
CA TRP A 324 11.11 -5.87 -20.43
C TRP A 324 12.02 -7.08 -20.57
N GLY A 325 11.52 -8.30 -20.30
CA GLY A 325 12.26 -9.55 -20.48
C GLY A 325 12.62 -9.81 -21.94
N ARG A 326 11.76 -9.45 -22.91
CA ARG A 326 12.10 -9.52 -24.35
C ARG A 326 13.21 -8.53 -24.74
N LYS A 327 13.17 -7.31 -24.22
CA LYS A 327 14.16 -6.26 -24.52
C LYS A 327 15.51 -6.50 -23.81
N ALA A 328 15.49 -7.00 -22.58
CA ALA A 328 16.69 -7.24 -21.78
C ALA A 328 17.41 -8.55 -22.14
N PHE A 329 16.71 -9.55 -22.69
CA PHE A 329 17.27 -10.91 -22.86
C PHE A 329 17.36 -11.42 -24.29
N GLY A 330 17.33 -10.57 -25.32
CA GLY A 330 17.73 -10.95 -26.68
C GLY A 330 17.10 -12.25 -27.20
N GLY A 331 15.84 -12.54 -26.85
CA GLY A 331 15.09 -13.68 -27.40
C GLY A 331 15.24 -15.04 -26.70
N ILE A 332 15.46 -15.11 -25.39
CA ILE A 332 15.31 -16.39 -24.66
C ILE A 332 13.85 -16.89 -24.77
N LYS A 333 13.67 -18.11 -25.31
CA LYS A 333 12.36 -18.77 -25.38
C LYS A 333 11.89 -19.17 -23.98
N ARG A 334 10.57 -19.05 -23.79
CA ARG A 334 9.85 -19.31 -22.55
C ARG A 334 9.84 -20.81 -22.26
N ASP A 335 10.64 -21.25 -21.29
CA ASP A 335 10.46 -22.53 -20.61
C ASP A 335 10.13 -22.26 -19.13
N GLY A 336 9.40 -23.16 -18.48
CA GLY A 336 8.78 -23.00 -17.15
C GLY A 336 9.73 -22.69 -15.97
N ASP A 337 11.05 -22.66 -16.19
CA ASP A 337 12.09 -22.49 -15.17
C ASP A 337 12.51 -21.03 -14.92
N MET A 338 11.72 -20.04 -15.38
CA MET A 338 12.08 -18.61 -15.25
C MET A 338 11.68 -17.99 -13.90
N GLU A 339 10.80 -18.62 -13.14
CA GLU A 339 10.28 -18.07 -11.87
C GLU A 339 11.36 -17.92 -10.78
N PRO A 340 12.21 -18.94 -10.51
CA PRO A 340 13.31 -18.78 -9.56
C PRO A 340 14.36 -17.76 -10.01
N TYR A 341 14.49 -17.56 -11.33
CA TYR A 341 15.37 -16.55 -11.91
C TYR A 341 14.84 -15.14 -11.67
N VAL A 342 13.54 -14.90 -11.90
CA VAL A 342 12.92 -13.58 -11.71
C VAL A 342 12.93 -13.17 -10.24
N GLU A 343 12.60 -14.09 -9.33
CA GLU A 343 12.61 -13.81 -7.89
C GLU A 343 14.00 -13.44 -7.38
N LEU A 344 15.03 -14.25 -7.73
CA LEU A 344 16.39 -13.95 -7.30
C LEU A 344 16.93 -12.68 -7.98
N TRP A 345 16.56 -12.43 -9.23
CA TRP A 345 16.95 -11.21 -9.95
C TRP A 345 16.49 -9.95 -9.21
N GLN A 346 15.25 -9.91 -8.71
CA GLN A 346 14.71 -8.76 -7.98
C GLN A 346 15.54 -8.46 -6.72
N GLN A 347 15.86 -9.50 -5.95
CA GLN A 347 16.66 -9.36 -4.72
C GLN A 347 18.07 -8.86 -5.02
N VAL A 348 18.70 -9.45 -6.03
CA VAL A 348 20.07 -9.14 -6.46
C VAL A 348 20.16 -7.73 -7.06
N GLU A 349 19.15 -7.29 -7.82
CA GLU A 349 19.04 -5.95 -8.37
C GLU A 349 18.84 -4.89 -7.26
N GLU A 350 18.03 -5.19 -6.25
CA GLU A 350 17.85 -4.32 -5.08
C GLU A 350 19.14 -4.20 -4.27
N MET A 351 19.83 -5.31 -4.01
CA MET A 351 21.14 -5.32 -3.36
C MET A 351 22.15 -4.47 -4.14
N ALA A 352 22.17 -4.60 -5.48
CA ALA A 352 23.05 -3.81 -6.34
C ALA A 352 22.73 -2.31 -6.31
N LYS A 353 21.45 -1.94 -6.43
CA LYS A 353 20.99 -0.54 -6.47
C LYS A 353 21.07 0.18 -5.13
N SER A 354 20.93 -0.54 -4.01
CA SER A 354 21.04 0.04 -2.67
C SER A 354 22.40 0.68 -2.39
N GLY A 355 23.46 0.24 -3.09
CA GLY A 355 24.85 0.66 -2.84
C GLY A 355 25.42 0.18 -1.50
N VAL A 356 24.63 -0.55 -0.69
CA VAL A 356 25.02 -1.08 0.63
C VAL A 356 25.88 -2.34 0.48
N TYR A 357 25.61 -3.14 -0.54
CA TYR A 357 26.29 -4.41 -0.77
C TYR A 357 27.42 -4.25 -1.79
N SER A 358 28.56 -4.91 -1.54
CA SER A 358 29.64 -4.97 -2.52
C SER A 358 29.29 -5.92 -3.66
N LEU A 359 29.80 -5.66 -4.86
CA LEU A 359 29.64 -6.54 -6.02
C LEU A 359 29.95 -8.00 -5.67
N ASN A 360 31.07 -8.25 -4.99
CA ASN A 360 31.45 -9.62 -4.59
C ASN A 360 30.41 -10.31 -3.69
N ARG A 361 29.73 -9.55 -2.82
CA ARG A 361 28.69 -10.10 -1.94
C ARG A 361 27.42 -10.43 -2.73
N VAL A 362 27.07 -9.61 -3.71
CA VAL A 362 25.96 -9.88 -4.62
C VAL A 362 26.26 -11.08 -5.54
N LEU A 363 27.48 -11.17 -6.06
CA LEU A 363 27.91 -12.31 -6.89
C LEU A 363 27.95 -13.62 -6.10
N ALA A 364 28.30 -13.59 -4.81
CA ALA A 364 28.24 -14.77 -3.94
C ALA A 364 26.80 -15.29 -3.79
N VAL A 365 25.80 -14.40 -3.60
CA VAL A 365 24.38 -14.78 -3.55
C VAL A 365 23.91 -15.47 -4.83
N ILE A 366 24.34 -14.97 -6.00
CA ILE A 366 24.01 -15.58 -7.29
C ILE A 366 24.68 -16.95 -7.44
N LYS A 367 25.96 -17.04 -7.06
CA LYS A 367 26.76 -18.27 -7.17
C LYS A 367 26.21 -19.38 -6.28
N ASP A 368 25.85 -19.05 -5.05
CA ASP A 368 25.42 -20.01 -4.03
C ASP A 368 23.93 -20.38 -4.17
N SER A 369 23.20 -19.74 -5.10
CA SER A 369 21.82 -20.11 -5.39
C SER A 369 21.72 -21.48 -6.04
N ASN A 370 21.13 -22.42 -5.31
CA ASN A 370 20.73 -23.73 -5.81
C ASN A 370 19.45 -23.69 -6.66
N ARG A 371 18.81 -22.51 -6.77
CA ARG A 371 17.56 -22.30 -7.50
C ARG A 371 17.77 -21.93 -8.97
N LEU A 372 19.01 -21.68 -9.37
CA LEU A 372 19.36 -21.31 -10.73
C LEU A 372 20.09 -22.45 -11.45
N THR A 373 19.79 -22.63 -12.74
CA THR A 373 20.66 -23.37 -13.65
C THR A 373 22.01 -22.64 -13.83
N GLU A 374 23.04 -23.36 -14.28
CA GLU A 374 24.35 -22.74 -14.51
C GLU A 374 24.29 -21.60 -15.53
N VAL A 375 23.48 -21.75 -16.59
CA VAL A 375 23.25 -20.72 -17.61
C VAL A 375 22.59 -19.48 -17.00
N GLN A 376 21.63 -19.67 -16.09
CA GLN A 376 20.97 -18.60 -15.37
C GLN A 376 21.92 -17.87 -14.41
N ARG A 377 22.75 -18.60 -13.65
CA ARG A 377 23.77 -18.00 -12.77
C ARG A 377 24.73 -17.11 -13.55
N VAL A 378 25.26 -17.61 -14.68
CA VAL A 378 26.18 -16.85 -15.54
C VAL A 378 25.53 -15.57 -16.07
N LYS A 379 24.30 -15.64 -16.59
CA LYS A 379 23.59 -14.46 -17.11
C LYS A 379 23.28 -13.42 -16.03
N MET A 380 22.80 -13.87 -14.87
CA MET A 380 22.50 -12.99 -13.73
C MET A 380 23.77 -12.32 -13.21
N ARG A 381 24.86 -13.07 -13.09
CA ARG A 381 26.18 -12.54 -12.73
C ARG A 381 26.62 -11.43 -13.67
N ASP A 382 26.55 -11.66 -14.99
CA ASP A 382 27.03 -10.70 -15.99
C ASP A 382 26.19 -9.42 -16.00
N ALA A 383 24.87 -9.54 -15.84
CA ALA A 383 23.97 -8.38 -15.78
C ALA A 383 24.21 -7.53 -14.52
N VAL A 384 24.49 -8.15 -13.37
CA VAL A 384 24.83 -7.44 -12.12
C VAL A 384 26.17 -6.73 -12.22
N ILE A 385 27.16 -7.33 -12.86
CA ILE A 385 28.44 -6.66 -13.14
C ILE A 385 28.20 -5.37 -13.95
N GLY A 386 27.27 -5.41 -14.93
CA GLY A 386 26.84 -4.23 -15.67
C GLY A 386 26.25 -3.14 -14.78
N LEU A 387 25.33 -3.48 -13.86
CA LEU A 387 24.71 -2.53 -12.92
C LEU A 387 25.74 -1.79 -12.06
N TYR A 388 26.78 -2.48 -11.57
CA TYR A 388 27.86 -1.85 -10.80
C TYR A 388 28.81 -1.03 -11.69
N GLY A 389 29.03 -1.45 -12.94
CA GLY A 389 29.81 -0.70 -13.92
C GLY A 389 29.17 0.64 -14.30
N ASP A 390 27.84 0.71 -14.32
CA ASP A 390 27.11 1.95 -14.58
C ASP A 390 26.97 2.83 -13.33
N ALA A 391 26.72 2.25 -12.16
CA ALA A 391 26.71 2.98 -10.89
C ALA A 391 28.07 3.65 -10.55
N ALA A 392 29.18 3.09 -11.02
CA ALA A 392 30.51 3.68 -10.88
C ALA A 392 30.72 4.91 -11.79
N LYS A 393 29.97 5.04 -12.89
CA LYS A 393 30.02 6.20 -13.79
C LYS A 393 29.20 7.39 -13.26
N ASP A 394 28.20 7.11 -12.42
CA ASP A 394 27.29 8.11 -11.85
C ASP A 394 27.74 8.70 -10.49
N LYS A 395 28.88 8.25 -9.94
CA LYS A 395 29.47 8.90 -8.77
C LYS A 395 30.09 10.25 -9.18
N PRO A 396 29.76 11.36 -8.50
CA PRO A 396 30.47 12.63 -8.70
C PRO A 396 31.97 12.41 -8.47
N LYS A 397 32.81 12.90 -9.39
CA LYS A 397 34.26 12.95 -9.20
C LYS A 397 34.57 13.94 -8.07
N GLU A 398 34.48 13.49 -6.82
CA GLU A 398 34.97 14.26 -5.69
C GLU A 398 36.51 14.30 -5.72
N ALA A 399 37.01 15.50 -6.01
CA ALA A 399 38.28 16.09 -5.59
C ALA A 399 39.54 15.20 -5.65
N ALA A 400 40.07 15.04 -6.86
CA ALA A 400 41.52 15.10 -7.05
C ALA A 400 41.93 16.59 -7.09
N LYS A 401 42.05 17.20 -5.92
CA LYS A 401 42.83 18.44 -5.71
C LYS A 401 43.64 18.25 -4.43
N GLY A 402 44.90 17.87 -4.64
CA GLY A 402 45.99 18.39 -3.82
C GLY A 402 46.26 19.85 -4.17
#